data_AF-A0A6G0XUP0-F1
#
_entry.id   AF-A0A6G0XUP0-F1
#
_cell.length_a   1.000
_cell.length_b   1.000
_cell.length_c   1.000
_cell.angle_alpha   90.00
_cell.angle_beta   90.00
_cell.angle_gamma   90.00
#
_symmetry.space_group_name_H-M   'P 1'
#
loop_
_entity.id
_entity.type
_entity.pdbx_description
1 polymer ?
#
loop_
_entity_poly.entity_id
_entity_poly.type
_entity_poly.pdbx_seq_one_letter_code
_entity_poly.pdbx_strand_id
1 'polypeptide(L)'
;MEWMVWTAIETSCTCAMLFAMCVATSVVAQYCEFHFIRYAKQSSWIPEAFKSRSVVDQQNSFYEAFVLVSISVWCATVLGISLFDLPSRVTLGVVYSFYTGGLFGLAHFFKQNYLVISAHE
;
A
#
# COMPACT_ATOMS: atom_id res chain seq x y z
N MET A 1 -6.04 -25.63 30.30
CA MET A 1 -5.48 -26.06 29.00
C MET A 1 -6.26 -25.49 27.83
N GLU A 2 -7.59 -25.57 27.82
CA GLU A 2 -8.43 -25.03 26.73
C GLU A 2 -8.20 -23.54 26.44
N TRP A 3 -8.08 -22.69 27.48
CA TRP A 3 -7.75 -21.27 27.27
C TRP A 3 -6.41 -21.08 26.57
N MET A 4 -5.38 -21.84 26.94
CA MET A 4 -4.04 -21.71 26.35
C MET A 4 -4.04 -22.12 24.87
N VAL A 5 -4.83 -23.14 24.51
CA VAL A 5 -5.02 -23.56 23.12
C VAL A 5 -5.75 -22.48 22.33
N TRP A 6 -6.80 -21.88 22.89
CA TRP A 6 -7.50 -20.77 22.26
C TRP A 6 -6.62 -19.54 22.07
N THR A 7 -5.82 -19.16 23.06
CA THR A 7 -4.86 -18.04 22.95
C THR A 7 -3.78 -18.34 21.92
N ALA A 8 -3.27 -19.58 21.85
CA ALA A 8 -2.29 -19.98 20.86
C ALA A 8 -2.86 -19.96 19.43
N ILE A 9 -4.10 -20.41 19.25
CA ILE A 9 -4.81 -20.34 17.96
C ILE A 9 -5.04 -18.89 17.55
N GLU A 10 -5.54 -18.04 18.45
CA GLU A 10 -5.80 -16.63 18.15
C GLU A 10 -4.52 -15.85 17.81
N THR A 11 -3.44 -16.11 18.55
CA THR A 11 -2.13 -15.51 18.27
C THR A 11 -1.56 -16.00 16.92
N SER A 12 -1.66 -17.31 16.64
CA SER A 12 -1.20 -17.89 15.37
C SER A 12 -2.00 -17.38 14.18
N CYS A 13 -3.32 -17.25 14.32
CA CYS A 13 -4.19 -16.65 13.31
C CYS A 13 -3.85 -15.16 13.07
N THR A 14 -3.54 -14.42 14.13
CA THR A 14 -3.11 -13.02 14.02
C THR A 14 -1.78 -12.89 13.29
N CYS A 15 -0.80 -13.74 13.62
CA CYS A 15 0.50 -13.79 12.93
C CYS A 15 0.34 -14.18 11.45
N ALA A 16 -0.47 -15.19 11.15
CA ALA A 16 -0.74 -15.61 9.77
C ALA A 16 -1.43 -14.50 8.97
N MET A 17 -2.35 -13.77 9.59
CA MET A 17 -3.05 -12.64 8.97
C MET A 17 -2.09 -11.47 8.70
N LEU A 18 -1.24 -11.11 9.66
CA LEU A 18 -0.19 -10.10 9.48
C LEU A 18 0.77 -10.49 8.35
N PHE A 19 1.20 -11.75 8.30
CA PHE A 19 2.06 -12.25 7.23
C PHE A 19 1.37 -12.16 5.86
N ALA A 20 0.12 -12.61 5.76
CA ALA A 20 -0.67 -12.50 4.53
C ALA A 20 -0.86 -11.04 4.09
N MET A 21 -1.05 -10.12 5.04
CA MET A 21 -1.11 -8.68 4.75
C MET A 21 0.21 -8.13 4.22
N CYS A 22 1.36 -8.54 4.76
CA CYS A 22 2.68 -8.14 4.26
C CYS A 22 2.91 -8.64 2.83
N VAL A 23 2.54 -9.89 2.53
CA VAL A 23 2.64 -10.45 1.18
C VAL A 23 1.71 -9.71 0.21
N ALA A 24 0.43 -9.53 0.58
CA ALA A 24 -0.53 -8.81 -0.24
C ALA A 24 -0.09 -7.36 -0.51
N THR A 25 0.41 -6.67 0.51
CA THR A 25 0.90 -5.29 0.38
C THR A 25 2.10 -5.21 -0.57
N SER A 26 3.03 -6.17 -0.50
CA SER A 26 4.17 -6.25 -1.42
C SER A 26 3.72 -6.42 -2.88
N VAL A 27 2.76 -7.30 -3.14
CA VAL A 27 2.22 -7.53 -4.49
C VAL A 27 1.48 -6.29 -5.02
N VAL A 28 0.68 -5.65 -4.17
CA VAL A 28 -0.05 -4.43 -4.54
C VAL A 28 0.90 -3.26 -4.77
N ALA A 29 1.98 -3.15 -3.99
CA ALA A 29 3.03 -2.14 -4.19
C ALA A 29 3.70 -2.30 -5.56
N GLN A 30 4.09 -3.53 -5.93
CA GLN A 30 4.65 -3.83 -7.25
C GLN A 30 3.67 -3.52 -8.38
N TYR A 31 2.39 -3.88 -8.21
CA TYR A 31 1.36 -3.57 -9.19
C TYR A 31 1.17 -2.05 -9.37
N CYS A 32 1.16 -1.31 -8.26
CA CYS A 32 1.03 0.14 -8.25
C CYS A 32 2.26 0.81 -8.88
N GLU A 33 3.47 0.38 -8.53
CA GLU A 33 4.73 0.87 -9.12
C GLU A 33 4.74 0.73 -10.64
N PHE A 34 4.39 -0.46 -11.14
CA PHE A 34 4.34 -0.74 -12.57
C PHE A 34 3.46 0.26 -13.34
N HIS A 35 2.29 0.60 -12.80
CA HIS A 35 1.38 1.56 -13.41
C HIS A 35 1.82 3.01 -13.18
N PHE A 36 2.35 3.31 -11.99
CA PHE A 36 2.84 4.64 -11.64
C PHE A 36 3.98 5.08 -12.56
N ILE A 37 5.00 4.26 -12.81
CA ILE A 37 6.15 4.66 -13.63
C ILE A 37 5.73 5.04 -15.06
N ARG A 38 4.72 4.34 -15.62
CA ARG A 38 4.16 4.68 -16.93
C ARG A 38 3.40 6.00 -16.91
N TYR A 39 2.53 6.17 -15.91
CA TYR A 39 1.83 7.42 -15.67
C TYR A 39 2.80 8.59 -15.45
N ALA A 40 3.88 8.36 -14.71
CA ALA A 40 4.82 9.39 -14.30
C ALA A 40 5.54 10.04 -15.48
N LYS A 41 5.81 9.28 -16.54
CA LYS A 41 6.42 9.81 -17.77
C LYS A 41 5.52 10.81 -18.50
N GLN A 42 4.20 10.62 -18.40
CA GLN A 42 3.22 11.40 -19.16
C GLN A 42 2.56 12.51 -18.32
N SER A 43 2.62 12.40 -16.99
CA SER A 43 2.00 13.37 -16.07
C SER A 43 2.77 14.68 -16.03
N SER A 44 2.06 15.82 -16.16
CA SER A 44 2.63 17.16 -15.94
C SER A 44 2.86 17.47 -14.46
N TRP A 45 2.33 16.67 -13.55
CA TRP A 45 2.42 16.89 -12.10
C TRP A 45 3.69 16.28 -11.50
N ILE A 46 4.37 15.41 -12.27
CA ILE A 46 5.61 14.76 -11.86
C ILE A 46 6.77 15.64 -12.33
N PRO A 47 7.71 16.01 -11.43
CA PRO A 47 8.87 16.81 -11.81
C PRO A 47 9.73 16.15 -12.90
N GLU A 48 10.23 16.93 -13.85
CA GLU A 48 11.13 16.44 -14.90
C GLU A 48 12.39 15.78 -14.34
N ALA A 49 12.88 16.26 -13.19
CA ALA A 49 14.02 15.68 -12.48
C ALA A 49 13.78 14.24 -11.99
N PHE A 50 12.53 13.80 -11.85
CA PHE A 50 12.19 12.40 -11.58
C PHE A 50 12.12 11.60 -12.88
N LYS A 51 11.50 12.15 -13.93
CA LYS A 51 11.34 11.51 -15.23
C LYS A 51 12.67 11.23 -15.93
N SER A 52 13.66 12.10 -15.73
CA SER A 52 15.00 11.98 -16.30
C SER A 52 15.89 10.94 -15.60
N ARG A 53 15.44 10.36 -14.48
CA ARG A 53 16.20 9.32 -13.75
C ARG A 53 16.14 7.98 -14.49
N SER A 54 17.08 7.09 -14.17
CA SER A 54 17.00 5.70 -14.64
C SER A 54 15.75 5.02 -14.07
N VAL A 55 15.24 3.99 -14.77
CA VAL A 55 14.06 3.23 -14.30
C VAL A 55 14.31 2.63 -12.92
N VAL A 56 15.53 2.15 -12.66
CA VAL A 56 15.92 1.58 -11.36
C VAL A 56 15.82 2.63 -10.25
N ASP A 57 16.31 3.85 -10.50
CA ASP A 57 16.23 4.94 -9.50
C ASP A 57 14.80 5.42 -9.27
N GLN A 58 13.95 5.40 -10.32
CA GLN A 58 12.52 5.69 -10.20
C GLN A 58 11.82 4.66 -9.33
N GLN A 59 12.11 3.38 -9.53
CA GLN A 59 11.60 2.28 -8.72
C GLN A 59 12.03 2.42 -7.26
N ASN A 60 13.32 2.63 -7.01
CA ASN A 60 13.84 2.82 -5.66
C ASN A 60 13.16 4.01 -4.95
N SER A 61 13.03 5.14 -5.64
CA SER A 61 12.36 6.33 -5.11
C SER A 61 10.88 6.06 -4.82
N PHE A 62 10.19 5.28 -5.66
CA PHE A 62 8.80 4.89 -5.42
C PHE A 62 8.68 4.02 -4.17
N TYR A 63 9.50 2.97 -4.03
CA TYR A 63 9.44 2.09 -2.87
C TYR A 63 9.81 2.81 -1.57
N GLU A 64 10.77 3.74 -1.61
CA GLU A 64 11.10 4.59 -0.47
C GLU A 64 9.90 5.46 -0.05
N ALA A 65 9.30 6.19 -0.99
CA ALA A 65 8.12 6.99 -0.74
C ALA A 65 6.94 6.13 -0.24
N PHE A 66 6.75 4.95 -0.83
CA PHE A 66 5.72 3.99 -0.44
C PHE A 66 5.90 3.54 1.01
N VAL A 67 7.11 3.20 1.43
CA VAL A 67 7.41 2.79 2.82
C VAL A 67 7.13 3.94 3.79
N LEU A 68 7.55 5.17 3.46
CA LEU A 68 7.31 6.34 4.32
C LEU A 68 5.81 6.66 4.49
N VAL A 69 5.05 6.61 3.39
CA VAL A 69 3.59 6.79 3.42
C VAL A 69 2.94 5.67 4.21
N SER A 70 3.40 4.44 4.03
CA SER A 70 2.93 3.27 4.77
C SER A 70 3.10 3.47 6.28
N ILE A 71 4.32 3.78 6.72
CA ILE A 71 4.62 4.06 8.14
C ILE A 71 3.69 5.16 8.67
N SER A 72 3.47 6.23 7.88
CA SER A 72 2.60 7.34 8.27
C SER A 72 1.13 6.92 8.44
N VAL A 73 0.58 6.13 7.49
CA VAL A 73 -0.79 5.59 7.56
C VAL A 73 -0.93 4.64 8.75
N TRP A 74 0.09 3.81 9.01
CA TRP A 74 0.11 2.93 10.16
C TRP A 74 0.07 3.72 11.47
N CYS A 75 0.94 4.72 11.63
CA CYS A 75 0.96 5.58 12.80
C CYS A 75 -0.39 6.29 13.00
N ALA A 76 -0.96 6.88 11.95
CA ALA A 76 -2.26 7.54 12.02
C ALA A 76 -3.38 6.57 12.41
N THR A 77 -3.35 5.34 11.90
CA THR A 77 -4.33 4.30 12.22
C THR A 77 -4.23 3.90 13.68
N VAL A 78 -3.02 3.58 14.16
CA VAL A 78 -2.75 3.23 15.57
C VAL A 78 -3.19 4.34 16.51
N LEU A 79 -2.87 5.60 16.20
CA LEU A 79 -3.34 6.75 16.97
C LEU A 79 -4.86 6.85 16.98
N GLY A 80 -5.53 6.69 15.83
CA GLY A 80 -6.98 6.71 15.76
C GLY A 80 -7.62 5.62 16.64
N ILE A 81 -7.15 4.38 16.54
CA ILE A 81 -7.64 3.27 17.37
C ILE A 81 -7.44 3.57 18.85
N SER A 82 -6.29 4.13 19.22
CA SER A 82 -5.95 4.44 20.61
C SER A 82 -6.80 5.57 21.17
N LEU A 83 -7.16 6.57 20.35
CA LEU A 83 -8.00 7.70 20.74
C LEU A 83 -9.50 7.34 20.80
N PHE A 84 -9.95 6.40 19.96
CA PHE A 84 -11.36 6.00 19.85
C PHE A 84 -11.68 4.67 20.55
N ASP A 85 -10.70 4.06 21.24
CA ASP A 85 -10.82 2.81 21.98
C ASP A 85 -11.43 1.66 21.15
N LEU A 86 -11.01 1.58 19.88
CA LEU A 86 -11.59 0.63 18.92
C LEU A 86 -11.09 -0.81 19.17
N PRO A 87 -11.94 -1.84 18.92
CA PRO A 87 -11.50 -3.23 19.04
C PRO A 87 -10.34 -3.56 18.10
N SER A 88 -9.37 -4.33 18.57
CA SER A 88 -8.16 -4.72 17.81
C SER A 88 -8.46 -5.43 16.47
N ARG A 89 -9.62 -6.09 16.32
CA ARG A 89 -10.06 -6.67 15.05
C ARG A 89 -10.43 -5.61 14.00
N VAL A 90 -10.95 -4.46 14.44
CA VAL A 90 -11.27 -3.32 13.57
C VAL A 90 -9.98 -2.69 13.05
N THR A 91 -8.92 -2.66 13.85
CA THR A 91 -7.58 -2.20 13.44
C THR A 91 -7.08 -2.89 12.18
N LEU A 92 -7.07 -4.22 12.19
CA LEU A 92 -6.57 -5.02 11.06
C LEU A 92 -7.44 -4.79 9.81
N GLY A 93 -8.75 -4.72 9.97
CA GLY A 93 -9.68 -4.42 8.87
C GLY A 93 -9.45 -3.04 8.27
N VAL A 94 -9.30 -2.01 9.11
CA VAL A 94 -9.06 -0.63 8.69
C VAL A 94 -7.72 -0.51 7.96
N VAL A 95 -6.64 -1.03 8.54
CA VAL A 95 -5.32 -1.05 7.88
C VAL A 95 -5.41 -1.80 6.55
N TYR A 96 -6.03 -2.98 6.52
CA TYR A 96 -6.17 -3.76 5.30
C TYR A 96 -6.91 -2.98 4.21
N SER A 97 -8.04 -2.34 4.52
CA SER A 97 -8.83 -1.57 3.56
C SER A 97 -8.06 -0.36 3.03
N PHE A 98 -7.36 0.39 3.89
CA PHE A 98 -6.58 1.55 3.44
C PHE A 98 -5.42 1.14 2.54
N TYR A 99 -4.70 0.09 2.90
CA TYR A 99 -3.56 -0.37 2.12
C TYR A 99 -3.98 -1.07 0.85
N THR A 100 -4.74 -2.17 0.94
CA THR A 100 -5.05 -2.95 -0.25
C THR A 100 -6.04 -2.21 -1.15
N GLY A 101 -7.12 -1.66 -0.59
CA GLY A 101 -8.14 -0.93 -1.36
C GLY A 101 -7.61 0.40 -1.91
N GLY A 102 -6.94 1.20 -1.08
CA GLY A 102 -6.41 2.50 -1.48
C GLY A 102 -5.31 2.39 -2.54
N LEU A 103 -4.34 1.50 -2.35
CA LEU A 103 -3.26 1.31 -3.31
C LEU A 103 -3.74 0.67 -4.61
N PHE A 104 -4.68 -0.27 -4.54
CA PHE A 104 -5.30 -0.84 -5.73
C PHE A 104 -6.09 0.22 -6.52
N GLY A 105 -6.84 1.08 -5.83
CA GLY A 105 -7.51 2.23 -6.41
C GLY A 105 -6.54 3.20 -7.09
N LEU A 106 -5.42 3.52 -6.44
CA LEU A 106 -4.35 4.35 -7.02
C LEU A 106 -3.73 3.71 -8.26
N ALA A 107 -3.43 2.42 -8.22
CA ALA A 107 -2.90 1.69 -9.37
C ALA A 107 -3.87 1.73 -10.56
N HIS A 108 -5.17 1.57 -10.30
CA HIS A 108 -6.22 1.71 -11.31
C HIS A 108 -6.31 3.12 -11.87
N PHE A 109 -6.21 4.14 -11.02
CA PHE A 109 -6.16 5.53 -11.45
C PHE A 109 -4.97 5.76 -12.38
N PHE A 110 -3.76 5.34 -12.01
CA PHE A 110 -2.59 5.45 -12.88
C PHE A 110 -2.81 4.73 -14.21
N LYS A 111 -3.32 3.49 -14.14
CA LYS A 111 -3.65 2.68 -15.31
C LYS A 111 -4.57 3.39 -16.29
N GLN A 112 -5.68 3.93 -15.80
CA GLN A 112 -6.64 4.64 -16.65
C GLN A 112 -6.01 5.88 -17.30
N ASN A 113 -5.24 6.66 -16.53
CA ASN A 113 -4.71 7.93 -17.01
C ASN A 113 -3.57 7.79 -18.01
N TYR A 114 -2.71 6.77 -17.90
CA TYR A 114 -1.67 6.58 -18.93
C TYR A 114 -2.20 5.89 -20.19
N LEU A 115 -3.28 5.09 -20.09
CA LEU A 115 -3.88 4.43 -21.25
C LEU A 115 -4.65 5.41 -22.14
N VAL A 116 -5.30 6.41 -21.55
CA VAL A 116 -6.02 7.46 -22.30
C VAL A 116 -5.07 8.26 -23.18
N ILE A 117 -3.86 8.54 -22.71
CA ILE A 117 -2.87 9.33 -23.46
C ILE A 117 -2.34 8.53 -24.66
N SER A 118 -2.12 7.22 -24.50
CA SER A 118 -1.68 6.34 -25.60
C SER A 118 -2.73 6.05 -26.67
N ALA A 119 -4.00 6.41 -26.46
CA ALA A 119 -5.07 6.26 -27.46
C ALA A 119 -5.22 7.49 -28.37
N HIS A 120 -4.48 8.57 -28.07
CA HIS A 120 -4.48 9.83 -28.82
C HIS A 120 -3.18 10.07 -29.61
N GLU A 121 -2.26 9.10 -29.63
CA GLU A 121 -1.13 9.01 -30.56
C GLU A 121 -1.47 8.07 -31.74
#